data_AF-A0A2K3K7I2-F1
#
_entry.id   AF-A0A2K3K7I2-F1
#
_cell.length_a   1.000
_cell.length_b   1.000
_cell.length_c   1.000
_cell.angle_alpha   90.00
_cell.angle_beta   90.00
_cell.angle_gamma   90.00
#
_symmetry.space_group_name_H-M   'P 1'
#
loop_
_entity.id
_entity.type
_entity.pdbx_description
1 polymer ?
#
loop_
_entity_poly.entity_id
_entity_poly.type
_entity_poly.pdbx_seq_one_letter_code
_entity_poly.pdbx_strand_id
1 'polypeptide(L)' 'MIDQARKTFDVMPERDVFSWSTMISGYAQTEQPKMAIELFHKMVASGIKPNEVTMVSVFSAIATL' A
#
# COMPACT_ATOMS: atom_id res chain seq x y z
N MET A 1 -8.87 12.02 -1.37
CA MET A 1 -9.46 10.66 -1.38
C MET A 1 -8.57 9.65 -0.64
N ILE A 2 -7.26 9.62 -0.92
CA ILE A 2 -6.34 8.69 -0.24
C ILE A 2 -6.30 8.87 1.29
N ASP A 3 -6.45 10.09 1.79
CA ASP A 3 -6.44 10.35 3.25
C ASP A 3 -7.64 9.73 3.96
N GLN A 4 -8.82 9.72 3.31
CA GLN A 4 -10.00 9.10 3.88
C GLN A 4 -9.89 7.57 3.82
N ALA A 5 -9.39 7.02 2.71
CA ALA A 5 -9.07 5.60 2.59
C ALA A 5 -8.05 5.18 3.65
N ARG A 6 -7.06 6.03 3.92
CA ARG A 6 -6.04 5.81 4.95
C ARG A 6 -6.65 5.75 6.36
N LYS A 7 -7.53 6.69 6.70
CA LYS A 7 -8.24 6.66 8.00
C LYS A 7 -9.03 5.37 8.19
N THR A 8 -9.77 4.94 7.16
CA THR A 8 -10.51 3.67 7.20
C THR A 8 -9.54 2.51 7.38
N PHE A 9 -8.47 2.46 6.57
CA PHE A 9 -7.43 1.44 6.67
C PHE A 9 -6.80 1.38 8.06
N ASP A 10 -6.50 2.51 8.69
CA ASP A 10 -5.87 2.59 10.01
C ASP A 10 -6.78 2.07 11.15
N VAL A 11 -8.10 2.12 11.00
CA VAL A 11 -9.05 1.61 12.01
C VAL A 11 -9.55 0.19 11.73
N MET A 12 -9.16 -0.43 10.60
CA MET A 12 -9.53 -1.82 10.31
C MET A 12 -8.94 -2.77 11.37
N PRO A 13 -9.77 -3.61 12.02
CA PRO A 13 -9.29 -4.54 13.04
C PRO A 13 -8.39 -5.63 12.42
N GLU A 14 -8.73 -6.07 11.22
CA GLU A 14 -7.96 -7.03 10.42
C GLU A 14 -7.74 -6.47 9.01
N ARG A 15 -6.53 -6.68 8.50
CA ARG A 15 -6.13 -6.22 7.17
C ARG A 15 -5.59 -7.40 6.38
N ASP A 16 -6.27 -7.71 5.29
CA ASP A 16 -5.88 -8.76 4.36
C ASP A 16 -5.05 -8.21 3.19
N VAL A 17 -4.59 -9.11 2.32
CA VAL A 17 -3.81 -8.76 1.12
C VAL A 17 -4.49 -7.71 0.26
N PHE A 18 -5.83 -7.72 0.16
CA PHE A 18 -6.58 -6.76 -0.63
C PHE A 18 -6.50 -5.36 -0.03
N SER A 19 -6.82 -5.21 1.26
CA SER A 19 -6.77 -3.92 1.95
C SER A 19 -5.39 -3.25 1.86
N TRP A 20 -4.31 -4.03 2.02
CA TRP A 20 -2.94 -3.54 1.84
C TRP A 20 -2.65 -3.16 0.39
N SER A 21 -2.97 -4.04 -0.57
CA SER A 21 -2.70 -3.81 -1.98
C SER A 21 -3.41 -2.55 -2.50
N THR A 22 -4.67 -2.33 -2.11
CA THR A 22 -5.44 -1.14 -2.50
C THR A 22 -4.80 0.15 -2.00
N MET A 23 -4.35 0.18 -0.74
CA MET A 23 -3.69 1.37 -0.20
C MET A 23 -2.31 1.62 -0.85
N ILE A 24 -1.53 0.56 -1.09
CA ILE A 24 -0.23 0.66 -1.75
C ILE A 24 -0.40 1.18 -3.18
N SER A 25 -1.31 0.61 -3.97
CA SER A 25 -1.64 1.09 -5.31
C SER A 25 -2.12 2.53 -5.30
N GLY A 26 -2.95 2.89 -4.33
CA GLY A 26 -3.44 4.26 -4.17
C GLY A 26 -2.29 5.25 -3.98
N TYR A 27 -1.38 4.99 -3.03
CA TYR A 27 -0.23 5.87 -2.83
C TYR A 27 0.72 5.91 -4.04
N ALA A 28 0.96 4.77 -4.71
CA ALA A 28 1.83 4.68 -5.87
C ALA A 28 1.33 5.51 -7.07
N GLN A 29 0.01 5.74 -7.18
CA GLN A 29 -0.62 6.55 -8.22
C GLN A 29 -0.79 8.03 -7.83
N THR A 30 -0.31 8.43 -6.66
CA THR A 30 -0.31 9.83 -6.20
C THR A 30 1.12 10.38 -6.12
N GLU A 31 1.25 11.67 -5.80
CA GLU A 31 2.54 12.33 -5.54
C GLU A 31 3.22 11.87 -4.22
N GLN A 32 2.87 10.69 -3.71
CA GLN A 32 3.36 10.11 -2.45
C GLN A 32 3.92 8.69 -2.61
N PRO A 33 4.81 8.40 -3.59
CA PRO A 33 5.34 7.06 -3.83
C PRO A 33 6.11 6.48 -2.62
N LYS A 34 6.74 7.33 -1.80
CA LYS A 34 7.40 6.91 -0.55
C LYS A 34 6.44 6.23 0.42
N MET A 35 5.21 6.73 0.53
CA MET A 35 4.18 6.15 1.39
C MET A 35 3.77 4.75 0.94
N ALA A 36 3.76 4.49 -0.38
CA ALA A 36 3.49 3.17 -0.92
C ALA A 36 4.56 2.14 -0.48
N ILE A 37 5.83 2.53 -0.54
CA ILE A 37 6.96 1.68 -0.13
C ILE A 37 6.94 1.44 1.39
N GLU A 38 6.65 2.47 2.19
CA GLU A 38 6.51 2.32 3.63
C GLU A 38 5.37 1.35 3.99
N LEU A 39 4.23 1.46 3.31
CA LEU A 39 3.10 0.55 3.55
C LEU A 39 3.43 -0.88 3.12
N PHE A 40 4.16 -1.07 2.02
CA PHE A 40 4.64 -2.37 1.60
C PHE A 40 5.53 -3.03 2.67
N HIS A 41 6.47 -2.29 3.25
CA HIS A 41 7.29 -2.82 4.35
C HIS A 41 6.44 -3.24 5.55
N LYS A 42 5.42 -2.43 5.91
CA LYS A 42 4.48 -2.77 6.99
C LYS A 42 3.64 -4.01 6.69
N MET A 43 3.20 -4.18 5.44
CA MET A 43 2.48 -5.37 4.99
C MET A 43 3.30 -6.64 5.22
N VAL A 44 4.56 -6.64 4.76
CA VAL A 44 5.49 -7.77 4.92
C VAL A 44 5.80 -8.02 6.40
N ALA A 45 6.06 -6.97 7.18
CA ALA A 45 6.29 -7.09 8.62
C ALA A 45 5.08 -7.63 9.39
N SER A 46 3.87 -7.44 8.86
CA SER A 46 2.63 -8.00 9.41
C SER A 46 2.39 -9.45 8.97
N GLY A 47 3.34 -10.08 8.27
CA GLY A 47 3.23 -11.46 7.79
C GLY A 47 2.33 -11.64 6.58
N ILE A 48 1.81 -10.55 6.00
CA ILE A 48 0.95 -10.61 4.82
C ILE A 48 1.82 -10.66 3.57
N LYS A 49 1.70 -11.75 2.81
CA LYS A 49 2.46 -11.94 1.57
C LYS A 49 1.93 -10.99 0.47
N PRO A 50 2.79 -10.16 -0.15
CA PRO A 50 2.42 -9.36 -1.33
C PRO A 50 1.95 -10.23 -2.49
N ASN A 51 0.95 -9.74 -3.24
CA ASN A 51 0.51 -10.35 -4.50
C ASN A 51 1.05 -9.55 -5.72
N GLU A 52 0.72 -10.02 -6.92
CA GLU A 52 1.16 -9.40 -8.18
C GLU A 52 0.80 -7.92 -8.27
N VAL A 53 -0.43 -7.55 -7.88
CA VAL A 53 -0.90 -6.15 -7.88
C VAL A 53 -0.06 -5.28 -6.95
N THR A 54 0.28 -5.81 -5.77
CA THR A 54 1.15 -5.13 -4.81
C THR A 54 2.53 -4.89 -5.42
N MET A 55 3.13 -5.91 -6.04
CA MET A 55 4.47 -5.82 -6.63
C MET A 55 4.52 -4.82 -7.79
N VAL A 56 3.54 -4.86 -8.71
CA VAL A 56 3.44 -3.89 -9.81
C VAL A 56 3.35 -2.46 -9.28
N SER A 57 2.57 -2.23 -8.23
CA SER A 57 2.40 -0.92 -7.62
C SER A 57 3.69 -0.41 -6.97
N VAL A 58 4.42 -1.28 -6.27
CA VAL A 58 5.71 -0.93 -5.64
C VAL A 58 6.76 -0.62 -6.70
N PHE A 59 6.86 -1.41 -7.77
CA PHE A 59 7.79 -1.14 -8.87
C PHE A 59 7.47 0.19 -9.55
N SER A 60 6.20 0.48 -9.80
CA SER A 60 5.76 1.77 -10.33
C SER A 60 6.16 2.92 -9.40
N ALA A 61 5.93 2.79 -8.09
CA ALA A 61 6.31 3.82 -7.12
C ALA A 61 7.82 4.07 -7.13
N ILE A 62 8.64 3.01 -7.15
CA ILE A 62 10.10 3.13 -7.19
C ILE A 62 10.58 3.82 -8.47
N ALA A 63 9.96 3.52 -9.62
CA ALA A 63 10.32 4.16 -10.89
C ALA A 63 10.07 5.68 -10.93
N THR A 64 9.28 6.20 -9.99
CA THR A 64 8.91 7.62 -9.88
C THR A 64 9.65 8.38 -8.77
N LEU A 65 10.55 7.71 -8.04
CA LEU A 65 11.41 8.32 -7.01
C LEU A 65 12.70 8.91 -7.59
#